data_AF-A0A4Q5WU05-F1
#
_entry.id   AF-A0A4Q5WU05-F1
#
_cell.length_a   1.000
_cell.length_b   1.000
_cell.length_c   1.000
_cell.angle_alpha   90.00
_cell.angle_beta   90.00
_cell.angle_gamma   90.00
#
_symmetry.space_group_name_H-M   'P 1'
#
loop_
_entity.id
_entity.type
_entity.pdbx_description
1 polymer ?
#
loop_
_entity_poly.entity_id
_entity_poly.type
_entity_poly.pdbx_seq_one_letter_code
_entity_poly.pdbx_strand_id
1 'polypeptide(L)'
;MDVVLPYIHDRKQFGKSIGEFQLIQGKVADMYVKMNASKAYVYAVAKACDAGRTARKDAAGAILFAAETATQLALDAIQILGGNGYINDYPTGRLLRDAKLYEIGAGTSEIRRWLIGRELFAETT
;
A
#
# COMPACT_ATOMS: atom_id res chain seq x y z
N MET A 1 -5.01 -7.07 -3.99
CA MET A 1 -5.48 -7.32 -5.37
C MET A 1 -6.30 -8.60 -5.44
N ASP A 2 -5.85 -9.67 -4.81
CA ASP A 2 -6.47 -11.00 -4.86
C ASP A 2 -7.93 -11.06 -4.36
N VAL A 3 -8.31 -10.15 -3.45
CA VAL A 3 -9.70 -10.02 -2.98
C VAL A 3 -10.54 -9.20 -3.97
N VAL A 4 -9.95 -8.17 -4.57
CA VAL A 4 -10.64 -7.17 -5.39
C VAL A 4 -10.97 -7.71 -6.77
N LEU A 5 -10.01 -8.32 -7.46
CA LEU A 5 -10.18 -8.73 -8.86
C LEU A 5 -11.30 -9.78 -9.06
N PRO A 6 -11.38 -10.86 -8.24
CA PRO A 6 -12.50 -11.79 -8.34
C PRO A 6 -13.84 -11.13 -7.99
N TYR A 7 -13.87 -10.31 -6.94
CA TYR A 7 -15.09 -9.65 -6.50
C TYR A 7 -15.68 -8.73 -7.57
N ILE A 8 -14.86 -7.90 -8.21
CA ILE A 8 -15.35 -6.98 -9.23
C ILE A 8 -15.82 -7.69 -10.48
N HIS A 9 -15.28 -8.88 -10.78
CA HIS A 9 -15.72 -9.73 -11.88
C HIS A 9 -17.12 -10.31 -11.58
N ASP A 10 -17.31 -10.86 -10.38
CA ASP A 10 -18.52 -11.60 -10.03
C ASP A 10 -19.69 -10.71 -9.60
N ARG A 11 -19.40 -9.58 -8.95
CA ARG A 11 -20.43 -8.64 -8.49
C ARG A 11 -21.04 -7.92 -9.69
N LYS A 12 -22.36 -8.03 -9.84
CA LYS A 12 -23.11 -7.37 -10.92
C LYS A 12 -23.99 -6.24 -10.42
N GLN A 13 -23.99 -5.10 -11.12
CA GLN A 13 -24.94 -4.00 -10.96
C GLN A 13 -25.24 -3.38 -12.32
N PHE A 14 -26.46 -2.84 -12.47
CA PHE A 14 -26.92 -2.27 -13.74
C PHE A 14 -26.73 -3.23 -14.94
N GLY A 15 -26.99 -4.52 -14.71
CA GLY A 15 -26.95 -5.55 -15.76
C GLY A 15 -25.56 -6.07 -16.17
N LYS A 16 -24.46 -5.58 -15.57
CA LYS A 16 -23.09 -6.01 -15.93
C LYS A 16 -22.16 -6.12 -14.73
N SER A 17 -20.97 -6.67 -14.95
CA SER A 17 -19.93 -6.79 -13.92
C SER A 17 -19.48 -5.40 -13.45
N ILE A 18 -19.27 -5.21 -12.14
CA ILE A 18 -18.83 -3.88 -11.66
C ILE A 18 -17.42 -3.52 -12.14
N GLY A 19 -16.61 -4.52 -12.50
CA GLY A 19 -15.30 -4.32 -13.14
C GLY A 19 -15.37 -3.67 -14.53
N GLU A 20 -16.55 -3.58 -15.14
CA GLU A 20 -16.77 -2.92 -16.43
C GLU A 20 -17.10 -1.41 -16.31
N PHE A 21 -17.17 -0.86 -15.11
CA PHE A 21 -17.34 0.59 -14.91
C PHE A 21 -15.99 1.28 -14.87
N GLN A 22 -15.83 2.35 -15.66
CA GLN A 22 -14.54 3.03 -15.85
C GLN A 22 -13.92 3.52 -14.54
N LEU A 23 -14.74 3.98 -13.58
CA LEU A 23 -14.25 4.44 -12.28
C LEU A 23 -13.71 3.29 -11.40
N ILE A 24 -14.26 2.09 -11.53
CA ILE A 24 -13.71 0.90 -10.87
C ILE A 24 -12.39 0.50 -11.55
N GLN A 25 -12.35 0.52 -12.89
CA GLN A 25 -11.13 0.23 -13.65
C GLN A 25 -10.00 1.19 -13.31
N GLY A 26 -10.29 2.49 -13.25
CA GLY A 26 -9.33 3.52 -12.85
C GLY A 26 -8.77 3.28 -11.44
N LYS A 27 -9.65 3.00 -10.47
CA LYS A 27 -9.23 2.69 -9.10
C LYS A 27 -8.35 1.43 -9.03
N VAL A 28 -8.71 0.38 -9.75
CA VAL A 28 -7.92 -0.86 -9.82
C VAL A 28 -6.56 -0.62 -10.48
N ALA A 29 -6.49 0.23 -11.51
CA ALA A 29 -5.23 0.63 -12.14
C ALA A 29 -4.33 1.37 -11.15
N ASP A 30 -4.86 2.35 -10.41
CA ASP A 30 -4.12 3.08 -9.37
C ASP A 30 -3.60 2.12 -8.29
N MET A 31 -4.45 1.18 -7.86
CA MET A 31 -4.06 0.16 -6.89
C MET A 31 -2.90 -0.70 -7.40
N TYR A 32 -2.97 -1.16 -8.65
CA TYR A 32 -1.92 -1.95 -9.28
C TYR A 32 -0.60 -1.20 -9.38
N VAL A 33 -0.63 0.06 -9.85
CA VAL A 33 0.58 0.89 -10.00
C VAL A 33 1.24 1.14 -8.65
N LYS A 34 0.47 1.56 -7.63
CA LYS A 34 0.99 1.81 -6.28
C LYS A 34 1.60 0.55 -5.66
N MET A 35 0.93 -0.59 -5.79
CA MET A 35 1.43 -1.89 -5.29
C MET A 35 2.78 -2.24 -5.94
N ASN A 36 2.90 -2.11 -7.26
CA ASN A 36 4.14 -2.43 -7.97
C ASN A 36 5.26 -1.44 -7.65
N ALA A 37 4.96 -0.15 -7.55
CA ALA A 37 5.94 0.86 -7.12
C ALA A 37 6.48 0.54 -5.71
N SER A 38 5.59 0.16 -4.78
CA SER A 38 5.97 -0.22 -3.42
C SER A 38 6.86 -1.46 -3.41
N LYS A 39 6.48 -2.50 -4.15
CA LYS A 39 7.27 -3.73 -4.28
C LYS A 39 8.64 -3.47 -4.89
N ALA A 40 8.71 -2.68 -5.95
CA ALA A 40 9.96 -2.32 -6.61
C ALA A 40 10.89 -1.56 -5.67
N TYR A 41 10.36 -0.57 -4.93
CA TYR A 41 11.16 0.20 -3.99
C TYR A 41 11.72 -0.67 -2.86
N VAL A 42 10.88 -1.49 -2.22
CA VAL A 42 11.30 -2.41 -1.15
C VAL A 42 12.39 -3.36 -1.65
N TYR A 43 12.23 -3.97 -2.83
CA TYR A 43 13.24 -4.89 -3.37
C TYR A 43 14.52 -4.21 -3.82
N ALA A 44 14.45 -2.97 -4.31
CA ALA A 44 15.65 -2.20 -4.62
C ALA A 44 16.48 -1.93 -3.35
N VAL A 45 15.82 -1.52 -2.25
CA VAL A 45 16.48 -1.30 -0.97
C VAL A 45 17.00 -2.61 -0.37
N ALA A 46 16.22 -3.69 -0.42
CA ALA A 46 16.67 -5.00 0.04
C ALA A 46 17.93 -5.48 -0.72
N LYS A 47 17.95 -5.32 -2.05
CA LYS A 47 19.13 -5.65 -2.87
C LYS A 47 20.35 -4.79 -2.51
N ALA A 48 20.16 -3.53 -2.14
CA ALA A 48 21.23 -2.70 -1.63
C ALA A 48 21.74 -3.20 -0.27
N CYS A 49 20.84 -3.70 0.61
CA CYS A 49 21.19 -4.25 1.93
C CYS A 49 22.06 -5.49 1.79
N ASP A 50 21.66 -6.41 0.93
CA ASP A 50 22.43 -7.63 0.66
C ASP A 50 23.82 -7.32 0.10
N ALA A 51 23.96 -6.21 -0.61
CA ALA A 51 25.23 -5.73 -1.15
C ALA A 51 26.03 -4.84 -0.18
N GLY A 52 25.54 -4.61 1.05
CA GLY A 52 26.19 -3.72 2.02
C GLY A 52 26.22 -2.23 1.62
N ARG A 53 25.33 -1.80 0.73
CA ARG A 53 25.30 -0.44 0.14
C ARG A 53 24.07 0.37 0.57
N THR A 54 23.62 0.20 1.81
CA THR A 54 22.38 0.83 2.30
C THR A 54 22.66 1.81 3.43
N ALA A 55 21.99 2.95 3.38
CA ALA A 55 21.93 3.92 4.47
C ALA A 55 20.63 3.73 5.29
N ARG A 56 20.61 4.24 6.52
CA ARG A 56 19.42 4.14 7.40
C ARG A 56 18.18 4.80 6.78
N LYS A 57 18.39 5.91 6.05
CA LYS A 57 17.33 6.62 5.33
C LYS A 57 16.65 5.78 4.24
N ASP A 58 17.36 4.83 3.62
CA ASP A 58 16.80 4.00 2.55
C ASP A 58 15.78 3.00 3.11
N ALA A 59 16.14 2.32 4.20
CA ALA A 59 15.23 1.42 4.91
C ALA A 59 14.01 2.17 5.48
N ALA A 60 14.24 3.36 6.05
CA ALA A 60 13.17 4.22 6.55
C ALA A 60 12.21 4.67 5.44
N GLY A 61 12.73 5.03 4.27
CA GLY A 61 11.94 5.41 3.10
C GLY A 61 11.12 4.24 2.56
N ALA A 62 11.71 3.04 2.46
CA ALA A 62 11.03 1.85 1.98
C ALA A 62 9.80 1.50 2.84
N ILE A 63 9.95 1.42 4.16
CA ILE A 63 8.83 1.08 5.04
C ILE A 63 7.83 2.23 5.16
N LEU A 64 8.26 3.49 5.12
CA LEU A 64 7.35 4.65 5.09
C LEU A 64 6.41 4.56 3.89
N PHE A 65 6.97 4.40 2.69
CA PHE A 65 6.18 4.34 1.46
C PHE A 65 5.28 3.10 1.40
N ALA A 66 5.82 1.93 1.77
CA ALA A 66 5.06 0.69 1.73
C ALA A 66 3.91 0.65 2.75
N ALA A 67 4.14 1.15 3.97
CA ALA A 67 3.11 1.18 5.02
C ALA A 67 1.91 2.04 4.62
N GLU A 68 2.15 3.29 4.21
CA GLU A 68 1.07 4.22 3.85
C GLU A 68 0.36 3.77 2.57
N THR A 69 1.11 3.20 1.62
CA THR A 69 0.52 2.57 0.44
C THR A 69 -0.39 1.41 0.83
N ALA A 70 0.04 0.52 1.73
CA ALA A 70 -0.76 -0.63 2.16
C ALA A 70 -2.09 -0.18 2.81
N THR A 71 -2.07 0.83 3.67
CA THR A 71 -3.29 1.40 4.27
C THR A 71 -4.22 1.96 3.20
N GLN A 72 -3.70 2.74 2.26
CA GLN A 72 -4.50 3.30 1.16
C GLN A 72 -5.11 2.21 0.28
N LEU A 73 -4.34 1.17 -0.07
CA LEU A 73 -4.84 0.05 -0.88
C LEU A 73 -5.91 -0.76 -0.15
N ALA A 74 -5.80 -0.91 1.17
CA ALA A 74 -6.84 -1.56 1.98
C ALA A 74 -8.13 -0.74 2.01
N LEU A 75 -8.04 0.59 2.15
CA LEU A 75 -9.19 1.50 2.06
C LEU A 75 -9.86 1.45 0.68
N ASP A 76 -9.08 1.46 -0.39
CA ASP A 76 -9.59 1.34 -1.75
C ASP A 76 -10.29 -0.01 -1.98
N ALA A 77 -9.75 -1.10 -1.42
CA ALA A 77 -10.40 -2.41 -1.46
C ALA A 77 -11.76 -2.38 -0.73
N ILE A 78 -11.84 -1.80 0.47
CA ILE A 78 -13.11 -1.63 1.20
C ILE A 78 -14.12 -0.86 0.34
N GLN A 79 -13.69 0.25 -0.28
CA GLN A 79 -14.54 1.08 -1.11
C GLN A 79 -15.07 0.33 -2.34
N ILE A 80 -14.24 -0.48 -3.00
CA ILE A 80 -14.65 -1.28 -4.17
C ILE A 80 -15.65 -2.38 -3.77
N LEU A 81 -15.43 -3.03 -2.62
CA LEU A 81 -16.34 -4.06 -2.13
C LEU A 81 -17.66 -3.48 -1.59
N GLY A 82 -17.69 -2.18 -1.26
CA GLY A 82 -18.85 -1.49 -0.70
C GLY A 82 -19.15 -1.99 0.72
N GLY A 83 -20.42 -2.20 1.04
CA GLY A 83 -20.82 -2.73 2.36
C GLY A 83 -20.16 -4.06 2.71
N ASN A 84 -19.93 -4.93 1.72
CA ASN A 84 -19.21 -6.19 1.89
C ASN A 84 -17.75 -5.98 2.32
N GLY A 85 -17.14 -4.86 1.91
CA GLY A 85 -15.77 -4.53 2.30
C GLY A 85 -15.65 -4.05 3.74
N TYR A 86 -16.75 -3.55 4.31
CA TYR A 86 -16.81 -2.99 5.68
C TYR A 86 -17.07 -4.06 6.74
N ILE A 87 -17.85 -5.09 6.41
CA ILE A 87 -18.17 -6.19 7.33
C ILE A 87 -17.02 -7.21 7.42
N ASN A 88 -17.08 -8.10 8.42
CA ASN A 88 -16.01 -9.07 8.69
C ASN A 88 -16.06 -10.34 7.83
N ASP A 89 -17.06 -10.49 6.95
CA ASP A 89 -17.16 -11.65 6.05
C ASP A 89 -16.08 -11.60 4.94
N TYR A 90 -15.54 -10.41 4.67
CA TYR A 90 -14.43 -10.21 3.75
C TYR A 90 -13.17 -9.78 4.51
N PRO A 91 -11.97 -10.17 4.04
CA PRO A 91 -10.74 -9.90 4.76
C PRO A 91 -10.31 -8.42 4.72
N THR A 92 -10.96 -7.56 3.93
CA THR A 92 -10.57 -6.15 3.72
C THR A 92 -10.48 -5.34 5.02
N GLY A 93 -11.44 -5.51 5.93
CA GLY A 93 -11.40 -4.86 7.24
C GLY A 93 -10.22 -5.32 8.12
N ARG A 94 -9.86 -6.62 8.05
CA ARG A 94 -8.66 -7.15 8.71
C ARG A 94 -7.40 -6.58 8.09
N LEU A 95 -7.29 -6.60 6.76
CA LEU A 95 -6.14 -6.08 6.02
C LEU A 95 -5.86 -4.60 6.33
N LEU A 96 -6.91 -3.78 6.48
CA LEU A 96 -6.75 -2.38 6.89
C LEU A 96 -6.13 -2.25 8.28
N ARG A 97 -6.63 -3.02 9.26
CA ARG A 97 -6.10 -3.00 10.63
C ARG A 97 -4.64 -3.46 10.67
N ASP A 98 -4.32 -4.53 9.94
CA ASP A 98 -2.97 -5.06 9.82
C ASP A 98 -2.03 -4.03 9.18
N ALA A 99 -2.45 -3.39 8.07
CA ALA A 99 -1.67 -2.38 7.37
C ALA A 99 -1.38 -1.16 8.23
N LYS A 100 -2.36 -0.70 9.02
CA LYS A 100 -2.22 0.50 9.84
C LYS A 100 -1.12 0.36 10.90
N LEU A 101 -0.88 -0.86 11.40
CA LEU A 101 0.19 -1.11 12.36
C LEU A 101 1.56 -0.76 11.78
N TYR A 102 1.78 -0.91 10.48
CA TYR A 102 3.07 -0.58 9.86
C TYR A 102 3.41 0.91 9.91
N GLU A 103 2.41 1.79 10.03
CA GLU A 103 2.62 3.25 10.19
C GLU A 103 2.96 3.65 11.63
N ILE A 104 2.78 2.75 12.60
CA ILE A 104 2.89 3.05 14.04
C ILE A 104 4.01 2.24 14.69
N GLY A 105 4.05 0.94 14.42
CA GLY A 105 4.97 -0.02 15.02
C GLY A 105 6.42 0.21 14.57
N ALA A 106 7.36 -0.08 15.49
CA ALA A 106 8.81 0.02 15.26
C ALA A 106 9.29 1.40 14.73
N GLY A 107 8.52 2.46 15.00
CA GLY A 107 8.78 3.84 14.59
C GLY A 107 7.67 4.35 13.69
N THR A 108 7.07 5.48 14.06
CA THR A 108 5.93 6.04 13.31
C THR A 108 6.36 6.60 11.95
N SER A 109 5.40 6.83 11.06
CA SER A 109 5.66 7.51 9.79
C SER A 109 6.32 8.89 9.96
N GLU A 110 5.98 9.64 11.01
CA GLU A 110 6.60 10.94 11.33
C GLU A 110 8.06 10.80 11.71
N ILE A 111 8.39 9.81 12.56
CA ILE A 111 9.78 9.53 12.95
C ILE A 111 10.63 9.13 11.75
N ARG A 112 10.06 8.35 10.81
CA ARG A 112 10.76 7.98 9.57
C ARG A 112 11.00 9.19 8.68
N ARG A 113 10.02 10.07 8.51
CA ARG A 113 10.20 11.34 7.77
C ARG A 113 11.29 12.21 8.39
N TRP A 114 11.29 12.34 9.73
CA TRP A 114 12.33 13.07 10.44
C TRP A 114 13.71 12.45 10.21
N LEU A 115 13.84 11.13 10.34
CA LEU A 115 15.12 10.43 10.11
C LEU A 115 15.63 10.64 8.69
N ILE A 116 14.77 10.47 7.68
CA ILE A 116 15.12 10.67 6.27
C ILE A 116 15.60 12.11 6.05
N GLY A 117 14.83 13.10 6.53
CA GLY A 117 15.19 14.52 6.38
C GLY A 117 16.52 14.86 7.06
N ARG A 118 16.74 14.34 8.27
CA ARG A 118 17.99 14.55 9.01
C ARG A 118 19.21 13.96 8.31
N GLU A 119 19.10 12.73 7.81
CA GLU A 119 20.20 12.04 7.12
C GLU A 119 20.52 12.74 5.78
N LEU A 120 19.50 13.13 5.01
CA LEU A 120 19.70 13.88 3.77
C LEU A 120 20.39 15.23 4.00
N PHE A 121 20.03 15.95 5.06
CA PHE A 121 20.69 17.22 5.39
C PHE A 121 22.17 17.03 5.76
N ALA A 122 22.46 16.03 6.58
CA ALA A 122 23.84 15.74 7.03
C ALA A 122 24.77 15.29 5.89
N GLU A 123 24.24 14.70 4.81
CA GLU A 123 25.04 14.31 3.64
C GLU A 123 25.52 15.48 2.79
N THR A 124 24.94 16.66 2.99
CA THR A 124 25.26 17.87 2.22
C THR A 124 26.22 18.83 2.94
N THR A 125 26.69 18.45 4.14
CA THR A 125 27.63 19.22 4.98
C THR A 125 28.83 18.38 5.36
#